data_AF-A0A523UVY9-F1
#
_entry.id   AF-A0A523UVY9-F1
#
_cell.length_a   1.000
_cell.length_b   1.000
_cell.length_c   1.000
_cell.angle_alpha   90.00
_cell.angle_beta   90.00
_cell.angle_gamma   90.00
#
_symmetry.space_group_name_H-M   'P 1'
#
loop_
_entity.id
_entity.type
_entity.pdbx_description
1 polymer ?
#
loop_
_entity_poly.entity_id
_entity_poly.type
_entity_poly.pdbx_seq_one_letter_code
_entity_poly.pdbx_strand_id
1 'polypeptide(L)'
;MQNFPNPFVNVTSMRFSVPGRSSSKEKVKTSIDIFDVSGRLIRRLIREDMFPGVYQVVWDGKTTEAKGAPSAIYLCRLKIGERSGTRKVLLLR
;
A
#
# COMPACT_ATOMS: atom_id res chain seq x y z
N MET A 1 -8.68 3.88 0.21
CA MET A 1 -7.92 2.78 -0.41
C MET A 1 -8.80 1.55 -0.48
N GLN A 2 -8.76 0.88 -1.62
CA GLN A 2 -9.43 -0.39 -1.89
C GLN A 2 -8.37 -1.38 -2.38
N ASN A 3 -8.39 -2.62 -1.88
CA ASN A 3 -7.51 -3.68 -2.36
C ASN A 3 -8.33 -4.81 -2.98
N PHE A 4 -7.89 -5.32 -4.13
CA PHE A 4 -8.52 -6.43 -4.83
C PHE A 4 -7.48 -7.25 -5.62
N PRO A 5 -7.53 -8.60 -5.57
CA PRO A 5 -8.41 -9.40 -4.71
C PRO A 5 -8.00 -9.32 -3.23
N ASN A 6 -8.94 -9.64 -2.33
CA ASN A 6 -8.70 -9.85 -0.90
C ASN A 6 -9.74 -10.86 -0.37
N PRO A 7 -9.34 -12.09 0.01
CA PRO A 7 -7.96 -12.60 0.10
C PRO A 7 -7.25 -12.71 -1.26
N PHE A 8 -5.92 -12.77 -1.28
CA PHE A 8 -5.14 -12.94 -2.51
C PHE A 8 -4.10 -14.06 -2.38
N VAL A 9 -3.73 -14.67 -3.51
CA VAL A 9 -2.75 -15.77 -3.57
C VAL A 9 -1.40 -15.33 -4.14
N ASN A 10 -1.45 -14.67 -5.30
CA ASN A 10 -0.24 -14.25 -6.00
C ASN A 10 -0.01 -12.74 -5.90
N VAL A 11 -1.06 -11.96 -6.15
CA VAL A 11 -0.97 -10.52 -6.25
C VAL A 11 -2.26 -9.84 -5.76
N THR A 12 -2.13 -8.69 -5.11
CA THR A 12 -3.24 -7.78 -4.82
C THR A 12 -2.92 -6.39 -5.32
N SER A 13 -3.90 -5.73 -5.93
CA SER A 13 -3.80 -4.34 -6.39
C SER A 13 -4.48 -3.43 -5.38
N MET A 14 -3.84 -2.31 -5.05
CA MET A 14 -4.31 -1.32 -4.10
C MET A 14 -4.52 0.02 -4.80
N ARG A 15 -5.79 0.41 -4.93
CA ARG A 15 -6.20 1.69 -5.52
C ARG A 15 -6.40 2.74 -4.44
N PHE A 16 -5.83 3.92 -4.64
CA PHE A 16 -5.91 5.05 -3.71
C PHE A 16 -5.94 6.40 -4.44
N SER A 17 -6.36 7.43 -3.74
CA SER A 17 -6.42 8.80 -4.26
C SER A 17 -5.57 9.72 -3.41
N VAL A 18 -4.69 10.48 -4.05
CA VAL A 18 -4.00 11.62 -3.44
C VAL A 18 -4.94 12.82 -3.56
N PRO A 19 -5.41 13.41 -2.45
CA PRO A 19 -6.38 14.50 -2.48
C PRO A 19 -5.74 15.79 -2.97
N GLY A 20 -6.54 16.62 -3.63
CA GLY A 20 -6.14 17.90 -4.19
C GLY A 20 -6.81 18.13 -5.55
N ARG A 21 -6.74 19.37 -6.05
CA ARG A 21 -7.19 19.65 -7.42
C ARG A 21 -6.14 19.12 -8.39
N SER A 22 -6.56 18.45 -9.47
CA SER A 22 -5.63 17.94 -10.48
C SER A 22 -4.82 19.06 -11.17
N SER A 23 -5.29 20.31 -11.10
CA SER A 23 -4.58 21.51 -11.56
C SER A 23 -3.56 22.08 -10.55
N SER A 24 -3.47 21.52 -9.34
CA SER A 24 -2.49 21.93 -8.34
C SER A 24 -1.09 21.45 -8.74
N LYS A 25 -0.10 22.34 -8.61
CA LYS A 25 1.32 22.02 -8.83
C LYS A 25 2.02 21.48 -7.57
N GLU A 26 1.28 21.33 -6.47
CA GLU A 26 1.84 20.85 -5.21
C GLU A 26 1.81 19.32 -5.17
N LYS A 27 2.98 18.73 -4.91
CA LYS A 27 3.09 17.30 -4.64
C LYS A 27 2.89 17.04 -3.16
N VAL A 28 2.30 15.88 -2.84
CA VAL A 28 2.06 15.43 -1.48
C VAL A 28 2.88 14.16 -1.22
N LYS A 29 3.68 14.21 -0.15
CA LYS A 29 4.46 13.06 0.31
C LYS A 29 3.56 11.88 0.60
N THR A 30 3.76 10.80 -0.15
CA THR A 30 2.91 9.62 -0.13
C THR A 30 3.74 8.36 0.08
N SER A 31 3.32 7.49 1.01
CA SER A 31 3.90 6.16 1.17
C SER A 31 2.85 5.07 1.33
N ILE A 32 3.18 3.88 0.85
CA ILE A 32 2.42 2.66 1.09
C ILE A 32 3.39 1.62 1.63
N ASP A 33 3.12 1.22 2.87
CA ASP A 33 3.95 0.31 3.64
C ASP A 33 3.09 -0.89 4.09
N ILE A 34 3.63 -2.09 3.93
CA ILE A 34 3.04 -3.36 4.37
C ILE A 34 3.69 -3.77 5.67
N PHE A 35 2.88 -4.02 6.70
CA PHE A 35 3.30 -4.50 8.00
C PHE A 35 2.68 -5.86 8.30
N ASP A 36 3.34 -6.67 9.12
CA ASP A 36 2.67 -7.79 9.79
C ASP A 36 1.87 -7.29 11.01
N VAL A 37 1.16 -8.20 11.68
CA VAL A 37 0.29 -7.86 12.82
C VAL A 37 1.05 -7.37 14.05
N SER A 38 2.35 -7.65 14.17
CA SER A 38 3.19 -7.10 15.25
C SER A 38 3.73 -5.71 14.93
N GLY A 39 3.46 -5.19 13.73
CA GLY A 39 3.90 -3.87 13.29
C GLY A 39 5.29 -3.85 12.66
N ARG A 40 5.90 -5.01 12.38
CA ARG A 40 7.16 -5.07 11.65
C ARG A 40 6.92 -4.76 10.18
N LEU A 41 7.77 -3.90 9.62
CA LEU A 41 7.73 -3.53 8.20
C LEU A 41 8.16 -4.74 7.35
N ILE A 42 7.25 -5.22 6.51
CA ILE A 42 7.45 -6.35 5.61
C ILE A 42 7.97 -5.87 4.25
N ARG A 43 7.33 -4.82 3.72
CA ARG A 43 7.72 -4.21 2.44
C ARG A 43 7.19 -2.79 2.32
N ARG A 44 7.99 -1.91 1.74
CA ARG A 44 7.55 -0.60 1.25
C ARG A 44 7.27 -0.70 -0.24
N LEU A 45 6.07 -0.32 -0.67
CA LEU A 45 5.67 -0.37 -2.07
C LEU A 45 5.93 0.94 -2.79
N ILE A 46 5.67 2.07 -2.13
CA ILE A 46 6.00 3.41 -2.63
C ILE A 46 6.42 4.33 -1.48
N ARG A 47 7.27 5.33 -1.79
CA ARG A 47 7.59 6.47 -0.93
C ARG A 47 8.10 7.63 -1.77
N GLU A 48 7.17 8.45 -2.25
CA GLU A 48 7.45 9.50 -3.23
C GLU A 48 6.53 10.71 -3.01
N ASP A 49 6.90 11.85 -3.58
CA ASP A 49 6.04 13.03 -3.63
C ASP A 49 5.16 12.94 -4.89
N MET A 50 3.86 12.77 -4.70
CA MET A 50 2.89 12.49 -5.76
C MET A 50 1.96 13.67 -5.99
N PHE A 51 1.59 13.93 -7.24
CA PHE A 51 0.54 14.91 -7.54
C PHE A 51 -0.85 14.40 -7.11
N PRO A 52 -1.85 15.29 -6.96
CA PRO A 52 -3.23 14.87 -6.77
C PRO A 52 -3.71 14.01 -7.94
N GLY A 53 -4.36 12.89 -7.63
CA GLY A 53 -4.76 11.93 -8.65
C GLY A 53 -5.16 10.58 -8.07
N VAL A 54 -5.57 9.66 -8.95
CA VAL A 54 -5.90 8.29 -8.60
C VAL A 54 -4.78 7.37 -9.07
N TYR A 55 -4.29 6.55 -8.15
CA TYR A 55 -3.13 5.69 -8.36
C TYR A 55 -3.45 4.25 -7.98
N GLN A 56 -2.67 3.34 -8.54
CA GLN A 56 -2.69 1.93 -8.23
C GLN A 56 -1.27 1.45 -7.94
N VAL A 57 -1.13 0.67 -6.87
CA VAL A 57 0.11 -0.05 -6.56
C VAL A 57 -0.18 -1.53 -6.42
N VAL A 58 0.81 -2.37 -6.69
CA VAL A 58 0.69 -3.82 -6.67
C VAL A 58 1.59 -4.41 -5.59
N TRP A 59 1.07 -5.37 -4.85
CA TRP A 59 1.87 -6.22 -3.97
C TRP A 59 1.77 -7.69 -4.40
N ASP A 60 2.92 -8.31 -4.62
CA ASP A 60 3.14 -9.68 -5.10
C ASP A 60 3.31 -10.70 -3.96
N GLY A 61 3.00 -10.31 -2.72
CA GLY A 61 3.19 -11.17 -1.55
C GLY A 61 4.67 -11.46 -1.21
N LYS A 62 5.61 -10.59 -1.62
CA LYS A 62 7.04 -10.69 -1.23
C LYS A 62 7.45 -9.63 -0.22
N THR A 63 8.48 -9.93 0.57
CA THR A 63 9.15 -9.01 1.50
C THR A 63 10.16 -8.12 0.75
N THR A 64 10.78 -7.18 1.47
CA THR A 64 11.89 -6.36 0.96
C THR A 64 13.09 -7.20 0.47
N GLU A 65 13.31 -8.39 1.03
CA GLU A 65 14.37 -9.33 0.63
C GLU A 65 13.98 -10.20 -0.59
N ALA A 66 12.91 -9.85 -1.29
CA ALA A 66 12.33 -10.63 -2.41
C ALA A 66 11.90 -12.06 -2.06
N LYS A 67 11.85 -12.42 -0.77
CA LYS A 67 11.33 -13.70 -0.28
C LYS A 67 9.80 -13.66 -0.22
N GLY A 68 9.16 -14.82 -0.37
CA GLY A 68 7.72 -14.95 -0.15
C GLY A 68 7.34 -14.61 1.29
N ALA A 69 6.39 -13.71 1.48
CA ALA A 69 5.77 -13.49 2.78
C ALA A 69 4.84 -14.69 3.10
N PRO A 70 4.75 -15.14 4.37
CA PRO A 70 3.90 -16.26 4.76
C PRO A 70 2.40 -15.96 4.61
N SER A 71 1.59 -17.03 4.59
CA SER A 71 0.12 -16.91 4.65
C SER A 71 -0.30 -16.29 5.99
N ALA A 72 -0.77 -15.05 5.95
CA ALA A 72 -1.09 -14.27 7.14
C ALA A 72 -1.94 -13.03 6.80
N ILE A 73 -2.46 -12.38 7.86
CA ILE A 73 -3.01 -11.04 7.76
C ILE A 73 -1.86 -10.03 7.80
N TYR A 74 -1.92 -9.08 6.87
CA TYR A 74 -1.03 -7.94 6.78
C TYR A 74 -1.80 -6.63 6.90
N LEU A 75 -1.13 -5.60 7.37
CA LEU A 75 -1.64 -4.24 7.48
C LEU A 75 -0.98 -3.38 6.41
N CYS A 76 -1.74 -3.01 5.39
CA CYS A 76 -1.31 -2.02 4.42
C CYS A 76 -1.64 -0.62 4.91
N ARG A 77 -0.62 0.21 5.13
CA ARG A 77 -0.75 1.59 5.57
C ARG A 77 -0.45 2.53 4.42
N LEU A 78 -1.43 3.34 4.06
CA LEU A 78 -1.29 4.48 3.18
C LEU A 78 -1.08 5.74 4.04
N LYS A 79 0.00 6.49 3.80
CA LYS A 79 0.23 7.81 4.37
C LYS A 79 0.27 8.83 3.24
N ILE A 80 -0.48 9.92 3.36
CA ILE A 80 -0.50 11.05 2.41
C ILE A 80 -0.44 12.34 3.23
N GLY A 81 0.72 13.00 3.22
CA GLY A 81 1.01 14.11 4.13
C GLY A 81 0.81 13.67 5.59
N GLU A 82 -0.02 14.42 6.33
CA GLU A 82 -0.36 14.11 7.72
C GLU A 82 -1.50 13.09 7.87
N ARG A 83 -2.19 12.73 6.78
CA ARG A 83 -3.28 11.75 6.82
C ARG A 83 -2.72 10.34 6.67
N SER A 84 -3.28 9.40 7.42
CA SER A 84 -2.99 7.99 7.23
C SER A 84 -4.26 7.14 7.28
N GLY A 85 -4.22 6.02 6.57
CA GLY A 85 -5.29 5.03 6.57
C GLY A 85 -4.72 3.63 6.43
N THR A 86 -5.31 2.69 7.14
CA THR A 86 -4.89 1.29 7.14
C THR A 86 -5.97 0.39 6.53
N ARG A 87 -5.54 -0.62 5.79
CA ARG A 87 -6.39 -1.71 5.30
C ARG A 87 -5.76 -3.05 5.63
N LYS A 88 -6.60 -4.01 6.04
CA LYS A 88 -6.18 -5.40 6.24
C LYS A 88 -6.12 -6.10 4.89
N VAL A 89 -5.10 -6.92 4.70
CA VAL A 89 -4.91 -7.73 3.49
C VAL A 89 -4.63 -9.16 3.94
N LEU A 90 -5.39 -10.14 3.44
CA LEU A 90 -5.15 -11.55 3.73
C LEU A 90 -4.40 -12.19 2.55
N LEU A 91 -3.19 -12.71 2.81
CA LEU A 91 -2.44 -13.54 1.88
C LEU A 91 -2.70 -15.01 2.17
N LEU A 92 -3.11 -15.77 1.16
CA LEU A 92 -3.29 -17.22 1.20
C LEU A 92 -2.32 -17.88 0.22
N ARG A 93 -1.50 -18.80 0.71
CA ARG A 93 -0.65 -19.70 -0.07
C ARG A 93 -0.72 -21.09 0.53
#